data_AF-A0A852Z1L2-F1
#
_entry.id   AF-A0A852Z1L2-F1
#
_cell.length_a   1.000
_cell.length_b   1.000
_cell.length_c   1.000
_cell.angle_alpha   90.00
_cell.angle_beta   90.00
_cell.angle_gamma   90.00
#
_symmetry.space_group_name_H-M   'P 1'
#
loop_
_entity.id
_entity.type
_entity.pdbx_description
1 polymer ?
#
loop_
_entity_poly.entity_id
_entity_poly.type
_entity_poly.pdbx_seq_one_letter_code
_entity_poly.pdbx_strand_id
1 'polypeptide(L)'
;MAPIEEVREATARLDKLETVPESARSSVTALFTRLRGIVIEEGTEQQWRDLVESASSADPSRAAEVAELIRSLQAAPSTPLPPNGWLFADLAALDLARAVNSSSEAPPTEG
;
A
#
# COMPACT_ATOMS: atom_id res chain seq x y z
N MET A 1 -8.44 9.71 14.50
CA MET A 1 -7.21 8.92 14.29
C MET A 1 -6.33 9.73 13.36
N ALA A 2 -5.01 9.76 13.58
CA ALA A 2 -4.11 10.43 12.64
C ALA A 2 -3.96 9.59 11.36
N PRO A 3 -3.73 10.18 10.16
CA PRO A 3 -3.59 9.43 8.92
C PRO A 3 -2.56 8.31 8.98
N ILE A 4 -1.43 8.54 9.66
CA ILE A 4 -0.37 7.53 9.83
C ILE A 4 -0.80 6.36 10.73
N GLU A 5 -1.66 6.61 11.71
CA GLU A 5 -2.21 5.57 12.59
C GLU A 5 -3.22 4.71 11.83
N GLU A 6 -4.07 5.31 10.99
CA GLU A 6 -5.02 4.59 10.13
C GLU A 6 -4.30 3.61 9.20
N VAL A 7 -3.23 4.06 8.55
CA VAL A 7 -2.44 3.21 7.63
C VAL A 7 -1.73 2.09 8.40
N ARG A 8 -1.19 2.38 9.58
CA ARG A 8 -0.55 1.36 10.43
C ARG A 8 -1.54 0.29 10.88
N GLU A 9 -2.74 0.68 11.32
CA GLU A 9 -3.80 -0.24 11.74
C GLU A 9 -4.23 -1.13 10.57
N ALA A 10 -4.46 -0.54 9.39
CA ALA A 10 -4.86 -1.30 8.20
C ALA A 10 -3.79 -2.28 7.76
N THR A 11 -2.51 -1.88 7.80
CA THR A 11 -1.38 -2.76 7.49
C THR A 11 -1.34 -3.95 8.45
N ALA A 12 -1.46 -3.70 9.77
CA ALA A 12 -1.50 -4.75 10.78
C ALA A 12 -2.73 -5.67 10.66
N ARG A 13 -3.83 -5.16 10.09
CA ARG A 13 -5.01 -5.97 9.77
C ARG A 13 -4.76 -6.85 8.54
N LEU A 14 -4.18 -6.30 7.48
CA LEU A 14 -3.82 -7.07 6.27
C LEU A 14 -2.84 -8.21 6.58
N ASP A 15 -1.87 -8.01 7.48
CA ASP A 15 -0.92 -9.04 7.89
C ASP A 15 -1.60 -10.27 8.56
N LYS A 16 -2.86 -10.13 9.01
CA LYS A 16 -3.67 -11.21 9.62
C LYS A 16 -4.62 -11.89 8.63
N LEU A 17 -4.67 -11.41 7.39
CA LEU A 17 -5.57 -11.91 6.36
C LEU A 17 -4.75 -12.67 5.30
N GLU A 18 -5.37 -13.68 4.71
CA GLU A 18 -4.78 -14.35 3.54
C GLU A 18 -5.02 -13.50 2.27
N THR A 19 -6.23 -12.97 2.13
CA THR A 19 -6.67 -12.19 0.97
C THR A 19 -7.19 -10.82 1.36
N VAL A 20 -7.12 -9.88 0.42
CA VAL A 20 -7.64 -8.53 0.60
C VAL A 20 -9.17 -8.58 0.73
N PRO A 21 -9.76 -7.84 1.70
CA PRO A 21 -11.21 -7.71 1.80
C PRO A 21 -11.87 -7.24 0.52
N GLU A 22 -13.03 -7.80 0.20
CA GLU A 22 -13.75 -7.48 -1.04
C GLU A 22 -14.06 -5.98 -1.15
N SER A 23 -14.45 -5.35 -0.04
CA SER A 23 -14.73 -3.91 0.05
C SER A 23 -13.52 -3.03 -0.28
N ALA A 24 -12.29 -3.55 -0.16
CA ALA A 24 -11.04 -2.84 -0.38
C ALA A 24 -10.44 -3.07 -1.79
N ARG A 25 -10.98 -3.99 -2.60
CA ARG A 25 -10.42 -4.34 -3.93
C ARG A 25 -10.27 -3.16 -4.88
N SER A 26 -11.24 -2.25 -4.90
CA SER A 26 -11.17 -1.03 -5.70
C SER A 26 -10.03 -0.12 -5.27
N SER A 27 -9.83 0.03 -3.95
CA SER A 27 -8.73 0.82 -3.39
C SER A 27 -7.36 0.17 -3.61
N VAL A 28 -7.27 -1.17 -3.57
CA VAL A 28 -6.04 -1.89 -3.96
C VAL A 28 -5.70 -1.63 -5.42
N THR A 29 -6.69 -1.74 -6.31
CA THR A 29 -6.49 -1.47 -7.74
C THR A 29 -5.98 -0.04 -7.97
N ALA A 30 -6.54 0.93 -7.23
CA ALA A 30 -6.09 2.31 -7.26
C ALA A 30 -4.64 2.44 -6.78
N LEU A 31 -4.28 1.86 -5.63
CA LEU A 31 -2.92 1.88 -5.09
C LEU A 31 -1.91 1.33 -6.10
N PHE A 32 -2.16 0.15 -6.67
CA PHE A 32 -1.28 -0.46 -7.66
C PHE A 32 -1.12 0.41 -8.91
N THR A 33 -2.22 1.00 -9.39
CA THR A 33 -2.18 1.91 -10.53
C THR A 33 -1.33 3.14 -10.24
N ARG A 34 -1.42 3.69 -9.02
CA ARG A 34 -0.62 4.86 -8.61
C ARG A 34 0.84 4.52 -8.41
N LEU A 35 1.16 3.40 -7.76
CA LEU A 35 2.53 2.94 -7.58
C LEU A 35 3.23 2.72 -8.92
N ARG A 36 2.59 2.00 -9.86
CA ARG A 36 3.12 1.78 -11.21
C ARG A 36 3.22 3.07 -12.04
N GLY A 37 2.48 4.10 -11.67
CA GLY A 37 2.49 5.41 -12.30
C GLY A 37 3.53 6.38 -11.74
N ILE A 38 4.32 5.98 -10.73
CA ILE A 38 5.44 6.80 -10.22
C ILE A 38 6.50 6.91 -11.31
N VAL A 39 6.94 8.14 -11.59
CA VAL A 39 7.94 8.42 -12.61
C VAL A 39 9.34 8.21 -12.04
N ILE A 40 10.04 7.21 -12.56
CA ILE A 40 11.42 6.90 -12.18
C ILE A 40 12.38 7.54 -13.18
N GLU A 41 13.28 8.38 -12.68
CA GLU A 41 14.29 9.09 -13.46
C GLU A 41 15.71 8.64 -13.06
N GLU A 42 16.71 9.11 -13.80
CA GLU A 42 18.11 8.98 -13.39
C GLU A 42 18.32 9.73 -12.07
N GLY A 43 18.96 9.10 -11.09
CA GLY A 43 19.17 9.69 -9.76
C GLY A 43 17.99 9.56 -8.78
N THR A 44 16.85 8.98 -9.17
CA THR A 44 15.83 8.55 -8.19
C THR A 44 16.43 7.53 -7.21
N GLU A 45 16.07 7.60 -5.94
CA GLU A 45 16.54 6.64 -4.92
C GLU A 45 16.08 5.22 -5.27
N GLN A 46 16.94 4.23 -5.01
CA GLN A 46 16.71 2.85 -5.42
C GLN A 46 15.42 2.27 -4.83
N GLN A 47 15.09 2.65 -3.60
CA GLN A 47 13.88 2.21 -2.90
C GLN A 47 12.59 2.57 -3.65
N TRP A 48 12.57 3.70 -4.36
CA TRP A 48 11.42 4.06 -5.19
C TRP A 48 11.34 3.16 -6.44
N ARG A 49 12.47 2.76 -7.02
CA ARG A 49 12.51 1.80 -8.13
C ARG A 49 12.02 0.43 -7.69
N ASP A 50 12.55 -0.04 -6.56
CA ASP A 50 12.20 -1.34 -5.97
C ASP A 50 10.70 -1.39 -5.64
N LEU A 51 10.12 -0.29 -5.14
CA LEU A 51 8.69 -0.17 -4.87
C LEU A 51 7.84 -0.29 -6.15
N VAL A 52 8.23 0.39 -7.23
CA VAL A 52 7.51 0.32 -8.52
C VAL A 52 7.61 -1.08 -9.14
N GLU A 53 8.78 -1.70 -9.05
CA GLU A 53 9.01 -3.08 -9.50
C GLU A 53 8.15 -4.06 -8.69
N SER A 54 8.17 -3.94 -7.35
CA SER A 54 7.36 -4.76 -6.45
C SER A 54 5.86 -4.62 -6.75
N ALA A 55 5.38 -3.40 -7.00
CA ALA A 55 3.99 -3.18 -7.38
C ALA A 55 3.62 -3.80 -8.74
N SER A 56 4.60 -4.01 -9.62
CA SER A 56 4.41 -4.63 -10.93
C SER A 56 4.34 -6.15 -10.85
N SER A 57 5.06 -6.77 -9.91
CA SER A 57 5.08 -8.23 -9.71
C SER A 57 4.11 -8.75 -8.67
N ALA A 58 3.67 -7.91 -7.72
CA ALA A 58 2.82 -8.34 -6.61
C ALA A 58 1.42 -8.78 -7.06
N ASP A 59 0.85 -9.75 -6.34
CA ASP A 59 -0.53 -10.20 -6.47
C ASP A 59 -1.45 -9.29 -5.64
N PRO A 60 -2.34 -8.49 -6.28
CA PRO A 60 -3.24 -7.58 -5.58
C PRO A 60 -4.33 -8.30 -4.76
N SER A 61 -4.49 -9.62 -4.91
CA SER A 61 -5.43 -10.39 -4.09
C SER A 61 -4.83 -10.83 -2.75
N ARG A 62 -3.49 -10.90 -2.64
CA ARG A 62 -2.79 -11.38 -1.44
C ARG A 62 -2.55 -10.25 -0.45
N ALA A 63 -3.16 -10.35 0.74
CA ALA A 63 -3.12 -9.25 1.72
C ALA A 63 -1.69 -8.93 2.20
N ALA A 64 -0.85 -9.95 2.39
CA ALA A 64 0.55 -9.78 2.79
C ALA A 64 1.37 -8.97 1.77
N GLU A 65 1.14 -9.19 0.46
CA GLU A 65 1.86 -8.46 -0.59
C GLU A 65 1.40 -7.00 -0.66
N VAL A 66 0.10 -6.75 -0.47
CA VAL A 66 -0.44 -5.38 -0.38
C VAL A 66 0.11 -4.66 0.87
N ALA A 67 0.19 -5.34 2.01
CA ALA A 67 0.78 -4.78 3.22
C ALA A 67 2.26 -4.41 3.05
N GLU A 68 3.03 -5.25 2.36
CA GLU A 68 4.45 -4.98 2.04
C GLU A 68 4.62 -3.72 1.18
N LEU A 69 3.76 -3.53 0.17
CA LEU A 69 3.80 -2.33 -0.68
C LEU A 69 3.50 -1.06 0.12
N ILE A 70 2.52 -1.10 1.03
CA ILE A 70 2.22 0.04 1.92
C ILE A 70 3.43 0.34 2.81
N ARG A 71 4.04 -0.69 3.41
CA ARG A 71 5.23 -0.51 4.25
C ARG A 71 6.42 0.05 3.47
N SER A 72 6.65 -0.45 2.26
CA SER A 72 7.71 0.03 1.36
C SER A 72 7.49 1.49 0.95
N LEU A 73 6.24 1.88 0.67
CA LEU A 73 5.88 3.27 0.38
C LEU A 73 6.15 4.20 1.59
N GLN A 74 5.81 3.76 2.80
CA GLN A 74 6.07 4.54 4.02
C GLN A 74 7.55 4.63 4.38
N ALA A 75 8.35 3.61 4.03
CA ALA A 75 9.78 3.57 4.26
C ALA A 75 10.59 4.30 3.18
N ALA A 76 9.97 4.63 2.05
CA ALA A 76 10.64 5.30 0.95
C ALA A 76 11.11 6.71 1.37
N PRO A 77 12.32 7.13 0.96
CA PRO A 77 12.92 8.36 1.42
C PRO A 77 12.14 9.59 0.93
N SER A 78 11.96 10.56 1.84
CA SER A 78 11.40 11.88 1.54
C SER A 78 12.46 12.93 1.14
N THR A 79 13.74 12.56 1.21
CA THR A 79 14.88 13.42 0.89
C THR A 79 15.92 12.62 0.09
N PRO A 80 16.36 13.08 -1.11
CA PRO A 80 15.85 14.24 -1.84
C PRO A 80 14.34 14.10 -2.17
N LEU A 81 13.73 15.15 -2.73
CA LEU A 81 12.29 15.18 -2.99
C LEU A 81 11.81 13.88 -3.67
N PRO A 82 10.72 13.26 -3.20
CA PRO A 82 10.17 12.06 -3.79
C PRO A 82 9.84 12.22 -5.29
N PRO A 83 9.84 11.12 -6.06
CA PRO A 83 9.54 11.12 -7.49
C PRO A 83 8.10 11.55 -7.78
N ASN A 84 7.88 12.10 -8.97
CA ASN A 84 6.55 12.48 -9.42
C ASN A 84 5.58 11.29 -9.33
N GLY A 85 4.39 11.54 -8.78
CA GLY A 85 3.37 10.51 -8.57
C GLY A 85 3.30 9.96 -7.14
N TRP A 86 4.33 10.15 -6.32
CA TRP A 86 4.38 9.62 -4.94
C TRP A 86 3.16 10.02 -4.10
N LEU A 87 2.73 11.28 -4.17
CA LEU A 87 1.63 11.79 -3.35
C LEU A 87 0.30 11.11 -3.70
N PHE A 88 0.09 10.75 -4.97
CA PHE A 88 -1.11 10.02 -5.36
C PHE A 88 -1.08 8.57 -4.87
N ALA A 89 0.09 7.96 -4.79
CA ALA A 89 0.25 6.64 -4.19
C ALA A 89 0.00 6.69 -2.66
N ASP A 90 0.51 7.73 -1.99
CA ASP A 90 0.31 7.94 -0.55
C ASP A 90 -1.18 8.15 -0.20
N LEU A 91 -1.88 8.99 -0.97
CA LEU A 91 -3.33 9.17 -0.83
C LEU A 91 -4.11 7.88 -1.11
N ALA A 92 -3.72 7.11 -2.13
CA ALA A 92 -4.36 5.83 -2.42
C ALA A 92 -4.14 4.80 -1.30
N ALA A 93 -2.97 4.81 -0.65
CA ALA A 93 -2.69 3.97 0.51
C ALA A 93 -3.57 4.34 1.70
N LEU A 94 -3.83 5.64 1.92
CA LEU A 94 -4.75 6.11 2.95
C LEU A 94 -6.21 5.71 2.66
N ASP A 95 -6.66 5.82 1.42
CA ASP A 95 -8.01 5.40 1.04
C ASP A 95 -8.19 3.88 1.14
N LEU A 96 -7.16 3.11 0.79
CA LEU A 96 -7.12 1.68 1.04
C LEU A 96 -7.18 1.36 2.54
N ALA A 97 -6.41 2.07 3.36
CA ALA A 97 -6.41 1.86 4.80
C ALA A 97 -7.80 2.05 5.41
N ARG A 98 -8.51 3.11 5.00
CA ARG A 98 -9.90 3.35 5.42
C ARG A 98 -10.83 2.23 4.99
N ALA A 99 -10.72 1.76 3.75
CA ALA A 99 -11.54 0.66 3.25
C ALA A 99 -11.31 -0.63 4.06
N VAL A 100 -10.05 -0.98 4.31
CA VAL A 100 -9.65 -2.14 5.14
C VAL A 100 -10.18 -2.01 6.56
N ASN A 101 -9.99 -0.86 7.21
CA ASN A 101 -10.41 -0.66 8.60
C ASN A 101 -11.94 -0.65 8.74
N SER A 102 -12.66 -0.18 7.72
CA SER A 102 -14.13 -0.23 7.68
C SER A 102 -14.71 -1.61 7.36
N SER A 103 -13.89 -2.57 6.91
CA SER A 103 -14.37 -3.92 6.59
C SER A 103 -14.85 -4.65 7.83
N SER A 104 -15.92 -5.45 7.69
CA SER A 104 -16.43 -6.32 8.76
C SER A 104 -15.75 -7.69 8.80
N GLU A 105 -14.85 -7.97 7.87
CA GLU A 105 -14.19 -9.27 7.74
C GLU A 105 -13.21 -9.48 8.91
N ALA A 106 -13.61 -10.30 9.88
CA ALA A 106 -12.82 -10.58 11.06
C ALA A 106 -11.60 -11.45 10.69
N PRO A 107 -10.43 -11.22 11.31
CA PRO A 107 -9.32 -12.15 11.16
C PRO A 107 -9.76 -13.55 11.62
N PRO A 108 -9.22 -14.64 11.04
CA PRO A 108 -9.59 -15.99 11.43
C PRO A 108 -9.36 -16.16 12.94
N THR A 109 -10.41 -16.53 13.67
CA THR A 109 -10.29 -16.91 15.08
C THR A 109 -9.46 -18.18 15.16
N GLU A 110 -8.35 -18.14 15.91
CA GLU A 110 -7.63 -19.35 16.31
C GLU A 110 -8.64 -20.32 16.93
N GLY A 111 -8.74 -21.52 16.34
CA GLY A 111 -9.57 -22.63 16.82
C GLY A 111 -8.80 -23.58 17.72
#